data_AF-A0ABD3X375-F1
#
_entry.id   AF-A0ABD3X375-F1
#
_cell.length_a   1.000
_cell.length_b   1.000
_cell.length_c   1.000
_cell.angle_alpha   90.00
_cell.angle_beta   90.00
_cell.angle_gamma   90.00
#
_symmetry.space_group_name_H-M   'P 1'
#
loop_
_entity.id
_entity.type
_entity.pdbx_description
1 polymer ?
#
loop_
_entity_poly.entity_id
_entity_poly.type
_entity_poly.pdbx_seq_one_letter_code
_entity_poly.pdbx_strand_id
1 'polypeptide(L)'
;VAIGSLSDDGDFRKGNNTTAMPTDEKMTKKLHSENSETYYNLLKYLPNGIVSLSHLWDYVQEKCLDEKHFAEEFQALPSGPQLPTNIALHPENRKKNRYKDLYAYDVNRVQLKPLGNDESDYINASFVD
;
A
#
# COMPACT_ATOMS: atom_id res chain seq x y z
N VAL A 1 -47.89 -13.52 2.63
CA VAL A 1 -48.41 -12.93 3.90
C VAL A 1 -47.38 -13.27 4.97
N ALA A 2 -46.67 -12.40 5.68
CA ALA A 2 -46.69 -10.94 5.82
C ALA A 2 -45.29 -10.43 6.28
N ILE A 3 -44.92 -9.28 5.71
CA ILE A 3 -44.12 -8.13 6.17
C ILE A 3 -43.41 -8.12 7.54
N GLY A 4 -42.24 -7.46 7.57
CA GLY A 4 -41.57 -6.95 8.76
C GLY A 4 -40.35 -6.07 8.44
N SER A 5 -40.58 -4.78 8.18
CA SER A 5 -39.61 -3.70 8.02
C SER A 5 -39.15 -3.12 9.36
N LEU A 6 -37.89 -2.68 9.46
CA LEU A 6 -37.42 -1.72 10.47
C LEU A 6 -36.19 -0.96 9.94
N SER A 7 -36.42 0.32 9.66
CA SER A 7 -35.42 1.40 9.65
C SER A 7 -35.27 1.91 11.09
N ASP A 8 -34.06 2.19 11.58
CA ASP A 8 -33.65 3.55 11.98
C ASP A 8 -32.21 3.62 12.52
N ASP A 9 -31.50 4.62 12.01
CA ASP A 9 -30.43 5.46 12.55
C ASP A 9 -29.68 5.10 13.85
N GLY A 10 -28.35 5.04 13.72
CA GLY A 10 -27.39 4.89 14.82
C GLY A 10 -26.03 5.52 14.54
N ASP A 11 -26.00 6.85 14.51
CA ASP A 11 -24.96 7.78 15.00
C ASP A 11 -23.45 7.42 14.84
N PHE A 12 -22.82 7.96 13.77
CA PHE A 12 -21.36 7.97 13.59
C PHE A 12 -20.73 9.03 14.50
N ARG A 13 -20.17 8.59 15.63
CA ARG A 13 -19.42 9.44 16.56
C ARG A 13 -18.25 10.15 15.85
N LYS A 14 -18.38 11.47 15.70
CA LYS A 14 -17.29 12.41 15.41
C LYS A 14 -16.22 12.31 16.51
N GLY A 15 -15.07 11.75 16.15
CA GLY A 15 -13.83 11.86 16.91
C GLY A 15 -12.76 12.50 16.03
N ASN A 16 -12.68 13.84 16.06
CA ASN A 16 -11.61 14.59 15.44
C ASN A 16 -10.31 14.36 16.23
N ASN A 17 -9.29 13.80 15.57
CA ASN A 17 -7.89 13.99 15.95
C ASN A 17 -7.05 14.05 14.66
N THR A 18 -7.19 15.17 13.95
CA THR A 18 -6.22 15.65 12.97
C THR A 18 -4.93 16.02 13.71
N THR A 19 -3.93 15.14 13.65
CA THR A 19 -2.53 15.61 13.68
C THR A 19 -2.08 15.65 12.24
N ALA A 20 -2.18 16.82 11.62
CA ALA A 20 -1.63 17.06 10.31
C ALA A 20 -0.11 16.80 10.35
N MET A 21 0.36 15.91 9.48
CA MET A 21 1.79 15.82 9.18
C MET A 21 2.24 17.15 8.57
N PRO A 22 3.35 17.75 9.02
CA PRO A 22 3.85 19.00 8.44
C PRO A 22 4.19 18.76 6.97
N THR A 23 3.45 19.41 6.08
CA THR A 23 3.76 19.50 4.65
C THR A 23 4.84 20.56 4.43
N ASP A 24 6.07 20.24 4.84
CA ASP A 24 7.22 21.06 4.44
C ASP A 24 7.57 20.74 2.99
N GLU A 25 7.02 21.53 2.08
CA GLU A 25 7.22 21.52 0.62
C GLU A 25 8.72 21.64 0.20
N LYS A 26 9.60 21.98 1.15
CA LYS A 26 11.06 22.01 0.97
C LYS A 26 11.72 20.64 1.13
N MET A 27 11.09 19.69 1.81
CA MET A 27 11.59 18.32 1.96
C MET A 27 11.23 17.44 0.76
N THR A 28 10.03 17.65 0.20
CA THR A 28 9.54 16.91 -0.98
C THR A 28 10.27 17.29 -2.27
N LYS A 29 10.82 18.51 -2.37
CA LYS A 29 11.58 18.98 -3.53
C LYS A 29 13.07 18.58 -3.54
N LYS A 30 13.58 17.92 -2.50
CA LYS A 30 15.00 17.45 -2.45
C LYS A 30 15.19 15.97 -2.82
N LEU A 31 14.14 15.28 -3.25
CA LEU A 31 14.15 13.84 -3.52
C LEU A 31 14.02 13.48 -5.01
N HIS A 32 14.06 14.45 -5.90
CA HIS A 32 14.12 14.20 -7.36
C HIS A 32 15.46 14.72 -7.90
N SER A 33 16.58 14.32 -7.28
CA SER A 33 17.84 14.31 -8.02
C SER A 33 17.87 13.03 -8.86
N GLU A 34 18.01 13.23 -10.15
CA GLU A 34 18.17 12.20 -11.18
C GLU A 34 19.23 11.16 -10.74
N ASN A 35 18.93 9.88 -10.96
CA ASN A 35 19.75 8.68 -10.68
C ASN A 35 19.75 8.12 -9.25
N SER A 36 18.60 7.72 -8.73
CA SER A 36 18.57 6.71 -7.67
C SER A 36 17.66 5.55 -8.08
N GLU A 37 18.29 4.48 -8.58
CA GLU A 37 17.68 3.15 -8.82
C GLU A 37 17.35 2.43 -7.49
N THR A 38 17.04 3.18 -6.42
CA THR A 38 16.88 2.61 -5.09
C THR A 38 15.53 2.99 -4.50
N TYR A 39 14.60 2.04 -4.48
CA TYR A 39 13.32 2.16 -3.82
C TYR A 39 13.50 2.15 -2.28
N TYR A 40 13.48 3.35 -1.67
CA TYR A 40 13.79 3.56 -0.25
C TYR A 40 12.74 3.07 0.75
N ASN A 41 11.54 2.67 0.30
CA ASN A 41 10.45 2.37 1.24
C ASN A 41 10.71 1.12 2.08
N LEU A 42 11.49 0.14 1.60
CA LEU A 42 11.75 -1.12 2.33
C LEU A 42 13.06 -1.12 3.14
N LEU A 43 14.06 -0.34 2.72
CA LEU A 43 15.34 -0.22 3.45
C LEU A 43 15.16 0.33 4.87
N LYS A 44 14.11 1.13 5.10
CA LYS A 44 13.74 1.62 6.43
C LYS A 44 13.36 0.49 7.39
N TYR A 45 12.79 -0.61 6.89
CA TYR A 45 12.25 -1.70 7.70
C TYR A 45 13.21 -2.87 7.83
N LEU A 46 14.25 -2.94 7.00
CA LEU A 46 15.24 -4.00 7.03
C LEU A 46 16.66 -3.42 7.18
N PRO A 47 17.06 -2.98 8.39
CA PRO A 47 18.41 -2.49 8.65
C PRO A 47 19.52 -3.52 8.33
N ASN A 48 19.17 -4.81 8.24
CA ASN A 48 20.06 -5.91 7.84
C ASN A 48 19.65 -6.58 6.51
N GLY A 49 18.74 -5.98 5.73
CA GLY A 49 18.18 -6.63 4.53
C GLY A 49 19.08 -6.64 3.31
N ILE A 50 20.20 -5.92 3.33
CA ILE A 50 21.13 -5.87 2.20
C ILE A 50 22.17 -6.96 2.36
N VAL A 51 22.12 -7.97 1.49
CA VAL A 51 23.08 -9.06 1.45
C VAL A 51 23.97 -8.88 0.22
N SER A 52 25.29 -8.78 0.43
CA SER A 52 26.24 -8.74 -0.68
C SER A 52 26.25 -10.06 -1.44
N LEU A 53 26.37 -10.03 -2.77
CA LEU A 53 26.38 -11.23 -3.63
C LEU A 53 27.40 -12.29 -3.20
N SER A 54 28.59 -11.88 -2.74
CA SER A 54 29.63 -12.80 -2.28
C SER A 54 29.24 -13.62 -1.05
N HIS A 55 28.31 -13.12 -0.23
CA HIS A 55 27.86 -13.76 1.01
C HIS A 55 26.43 -14.30 0.92
N LEU A 56 25.77 -14.16 -0.24
CA LEU A 56 24.37 -14.56 -0.42
C LEU A 56 24.16 -16.05 -0.15
N TRP A 57 25.10 -16.89 -0.60
CA TRP A 57 25.00 -18.34 -0.39
C TRP A 57 25.07 -18.71 1.10
N ASP A 58 26.08 -18.19 1.81
CA ASP A 58 26.26 -18.46 3.24
C ASP A 58 25.08 -17.92 4.06
N TYR A 59 24.58 -16.74 3.70
CA TYR A 59 23.40 -16.13 4.31
C TYR A 59 22.18 -17.03 4.22
N VAL A 60 21.87 -17.55 3.01
CA VAL A 60 20.71 -18.43 2.81
C VAL A 60 20.91 -19.75 3.57
N GLN A 61 22.10 -20.34 3.53
CA GLN A 61 22.40 -21.58 4.25
C GLN A 61 22.20 -21.43 5.75
N GLU A 62 22.75 -20.37 6.36
CA GLU A 62 22.61 -20.08 7.79
C GLU A 62 21.14 -19.87 8.18
N LYS A 63 20.42 -19.07 7.40
CA LYS A 63 19.01 -18.74 7.67
C LYS A 63 18.09 -19.96 7.52
N CYS A 64 18.39 -20.87 6.59
CA CYS A 64 17.65 -22.12 6.41
C CYS A 64 17.85 -23.13 7.55
N LEU A 65 18.83 -22.94 8.46
CA LEU A 65 19.02 -23.84 9.60
C LEU A 65 17.89 -23.76 10.63
N ASP A 66 17.20 -22.62 10.69
CA ASP A 66 16.00 -22.42 11.52
C ASP A 66 14.96 -21.62 10.73
N GLU A 67 13.82 -22.24 10.44
CA GLU A 67 12.70 -21.63 9.73
C GLU A 67 12.20 -20.32 10.36
N LYS A 68 12.46 -20.11 11.66
CA LYS A 68 12.10 -18.88 12.36
C LYS A 68 12.80 -17.66 11.82
N HIS A 69 14.04 -17.78 11.32
CA HIS A 69 14.79 -16.60 10.88
C HIS A 69 14.11 -15.87 9.72
N PHE A 70 13.66 -16.61 8.71
CA PHE A 70 12.91 -16.00 7.59
C PHE A 70 11.51 -15.58 8.02
N ALA A 71 10.88 -16.32 8.94
CA ALA A 71 9.56 -15.96 9.47
C ALA A 71 9.61 -14.62 10.22
N GLU A 72 10.63 -14.39 11.05
CA GLU A 72 10.83 -13.13 11.79
C GLU A 72 11.11 -11.96 10.85
N GLU A 73 11.96 -12.15 9.83
CA GLU A 73 12.22 -11.13 8.81
C GLU A 73 10.97 -10.78 8.00
N PHE A 74 10.17 -11.78 7.65
CA PHE A 74 8.91 -11.58 6.97
C PHE A 74 7.88 -10.86 7.85
N GLN A 75 7.79 -11.21 9.13
CA GLN A 75 6.89 -10.57 10.09
C GLN A 75 7.28 -9.14 10.41
N ALA A 76 8.55 -8.78 10.26
CA ALA A 76 9.02 -7.41 10.41
C ALA A 76 8.57 -6.48 9.26
N LEU A 77 8.10 -7.03 8.13
CA LEU A 77 7.58 -6.23 7.03
C LEU A 77 6.29 -5.50 7.45
N PRO A 78 6.07 -4.26 6.97
CA PRO A 78 4.84 -3.55 7.23
C PRO A 78 3.62 -4.34 6.74
N SER A 79 2.65 -4.54 7.63
CA SER A 79 1.40 -5.22 7.31
C SER A 79 0.26 -4.22 7.07
N GLY A 80 -0.66 -4.60 6.19
CA GLY A 80 -1.82 -3.80 5.85
C GLY A 80 -1.52 -2.59 4.93
N PRO A 81 -2.54 -1.79 4.61
CA PRO A 81 -2.43 -0.65 3.71
C PRO A 81 -1.47 0.41 4.28
N GLN A 82 -0.39 0.69 3.54
CA GLN A 82 0.60 1.70 3.92
C GLN A 82 0.30 3.08 3.32
N LEU A 83 -0.48 3.10 2.24
CA LEU A 83 -0.77 4.29 1.45
C LEU A 83 -2.27 4.35 1.11
N PRO A 84 -2.79 5.52 0.72
CA PRO A 84 -4.19 5.68 0.37
C PRO A 84 -4.61 4.83 -0.84
N THR A 85 -5.86 4.34 -0.80
CA THR A 85 -6.51 3.54 -1.85
C THR A 85 -7.88 4.12 -2.21
N ASN A 86 -8.03 5.45 -2.11
CA ASN A 86 -9.33 6.11 -2.20
C ASN A 86 -9.98 5.89 -3.57
N ILE A 87 -9.19 5.90 -4.65
CA ILE A 87 -9.72 5.72 -6.01
C ILE A 87 -10.31 4.31 -6.18
N ALA A 88 -9.63 3.31 -5.62
CA ALA A 88 -10.07 1.92 -5.65
C ALA A 88 -11.37 1.68 -4.86
N LEU A 89 -11.59 2.48 -3.80
CA LEU A 89 -12.73 2.37 -2.89
C LEU A 89 -13.98 3.13 -3.36
N HIS A 90 -13.88 3.95 -4.40
CA HIS A 90 -15.04 4.62 -5.00
C HIS A 90 -16.15 3.62 -5.35
N PRO A 91 -17.44 3.93 -5.09
CA PRO A 91 -18.55 3.02 -5.32
C PRO A 91 -18.57 2.41 -6.73
N GLU A 92 -18.27 3.23 -7.75
CA GLU A 92 -18.18 2.84 -9.17
C GLU A 92 -17.09 1.79 -9.44
N ASN A 93 -16.00 1.84 -8.66
CA ASN A 93 -14.81 1.00 -8.83
C ASN A 93 -14.84 -0.27 -7.98
N ARG A 94 -15.70 -0.36 -6.96
CA ARG A 94 -15.79 -1.54 -6.07
C ARG A 94 -15.96 -2.86 -6.84
N LYS A 95 -16.84 -2.87 -7.85
CA LYS A 95 -17.10 -4.04 -8.70
C LYS A 95 -15.93 -4.41 -9.63
N LYS A 96 -14.97 -3.50 -9.83
CA LYS A 96 -13.77 -3.71 -10.65
C LYS A 96 -12.61 -4.34 -9.86
N ASN A 97 -12.80 -4.57 -8.55
CA ASN A 97 -11.84 -5.25 -7.68
C ASN A 97 -12.28 -6.69 -7.41
N ARG A 98 -11.37 -7.65 -7.60
CA ARG A 98 -11.66 -9.08 -7.36
C ARG A 98 -11.75 -9.42 -5.86
N TYR A 99 -10.91 -8.78 -5.05
CA TYR A 99 -10.83 -8.98 -3.61
C TYR A 99 -11.18 -7.68 -2.87
N LYS A 100 -11.72 -7.80 -1.66
CA LYS A 100 -12.23 -6.66 -0.86
C LYS A 100 -11.16 -6.00 0.03
N ASP A 101 -9.95 -6.52 -0.03
CA ASP A 101 -8.81 -6.18 0.82
C ASP A 101 -7.53 -5.92 0.00
N LEU A 102 -7.55 -6.17 -1.32
CA LEU A 102 -6.42 -5.96 -2.22
C LEU A 102 -6.75 -4.87 -3.24
N TYR A 103 -6.21 -3.68 -3.00
CA TYR A 103 -6.45 -2.48 -3.79
C TYR A 103 -5.14 -1.87 -4.28
N ALA A 104 -5.15 -1.29 -5.48
CA ALA A 104 -4.05 -0.46 -5.96
C ALA A 104 -3.95 0.84 -5.13
N TYR A 105 -2.73 1.25 -4.79
CA TYR A 105 -2.51 2.54 -4.12
C TYR A 105 -2.67 3.70 -5.09
N ASP A 106 -3.18 4.83 -4.60
CA ASP A 106 -3.49 5.99 -5.44
C ASP A 106 -2.22 6.55 -6.14
N VAL A 107 -1.06 6.45 -5.47
CA VAL A 107 0.21 7.04 -5.93
C VAL A 107 0.85 6.30 -7.11
N ASN A 108 0.61 5.00 -7.25
CA ASN A 108 1.25 4.17 -8.28
C ASN A 108 0.25 3.32 -9.07
N ARG A 109 -1.05 3.57 -8.96
CA ARG A 109 -2.05 2.89 -9.80
C ARG A 109 -1.80 3.17 -11.28
N VAL A 110 -2.11 2.18 -12.10
CA VAL A 110 -2.19 2.38 -13.55
C VAL A 110 -3.47 3.17 -13.87
N GLN A 111 -3.34 4.25 -14.64
CA GLN A 111 -4.47 5.08 -15.07
C GLN A 111 -4.73 4.83 -16.55
N LEU A 112 -5.92 4.34 -16.87
CA LEU A 112 -6.36 4.16 -18.26
C LEU A 112 -6.74 5.52 -18.87
N LYS A 113 -6.77 5.57 -20.20
CA LYS A 113 -7.30 6.74 -20.91
C LYS A 113 -8.80 6.86 -20.63
N PRO A 114 -9.29 7.99 -20.07
CA PRO A 114 -10.71 8.17 -19.79
C PRO A 114 -11.56 8.13 -21.07
N LEU A 115 -12.73 7.49 -20.98
CA LEU A 115 -13.76 7.39 -22.01
C LEU A 115 -14.97 8.26 -21.63
N GLY A 116 -14.79 9.58 -21.66
CA GLY A 116 -15.89 10.55 -21.49
C GLY A 116 -16.45 10.72 -20.06
N ASN A 117 -16.15 9.80 -19.15
CA ASN A 117 -16.44 9.88 -17.72
C ASN A 117 -15.17 9.71 -16.88
N ASP A 118 -15.10 10.42 -15.76
CA ASP A 118 -13.90 10.48 -14.91
C ASP A 118 -13.61 9.13 -14.22
N GLU A 119 -14.60 8.23 -14.09
CA GLU A 119 -14.42 6.94 -13.41
C GLU A 119 -14.07 5.76 -14.34
N SER A 120 -13.83 6.00 -15.64
CA SER A 120 -13.37 4.96 -16.59
C SER A 120 -11.87 4.72 -16.59
N ASP A 121 -11.11 5.58 -15.91
CA ASP A 121 -9.65 5.52 -15.84
C ASP A 121 -9.12 4.39 -14.91
N TYR A 122 -9.99 3.80 -14.09
CA TYR A 122 -9.58 2.88 -13.05
C TYR A 122 -9.46 1.43 -13.53
N ILE A 123 -8.28 0.85 -13.25
CA ILE A 123 -8.01 -0.59 -13.22
C ILE A 123 -7.25 -0.92 -11.92
N ASN A 124 -7.55 -2.07 -11.30
CA ASN A 124 -6.78 -2.53 -10.15
C ASN A 124 -5.43 -3.11 -10.61
N ALA A 125 -4.48 -2.21 -10.83
CA ALA A 125 -3.09 -2.52 -11.18
C ALA A 125 -2.19 -1.40 -10.66
N SER A 126 -0.95 -1.73 -10.31
CA SER A 126 0.04 -0.78 -9.81
C SER A 126 1.35 -0.92 -10.59
N PHE A 127 2.06 0.19 -10.80
CA PHE A 127 3.45 0.16 -11.22
C PHE A 127 4.33 -0.33 -10.06
N VAL A 128 5.24 -1.24 -10.38
CA VAL A 128 6.25 -1.79 -9.48
C VAL A 128 7.60 -1.54 -10.12
N ASP A 129 8.55 -1.06 -9.32
CA ASP A 129 9.96 -0.86 -9.67
C ASP A 129 10.76 -2.10 -9.26
#